data_AF-A0A0B0Q3W0-F1
#
_entry.id   AF-A0A0B0Q3W0-F1
#
_cell.length_a   1.000
_cell.length_b   1.000
_cell.length_c   1.000
_cell.angle_alpha   90.00
_cell.angle_beta   90.00
_cell.angle_gamma   90.00
#
_symmetry.space_group_name_H-M   'P 1'
#
loop_
_entity.id
_entity.type
_entity.pdbx_description
1 polymer ?
#
loop_
_entity_poly.entity_id
_entity_poly.type
_entity_poly.pdbx_seq_one_letter_code
_entity_poly.pdbx_strand_id
1 'polypeptide(L)'
;MIRLRRLISFCIAFSFLAMSYTGILLFIAPKGRVAYWTDWHLLGLDKTQYTNLHVSFMILFLIGSIVHIYLNVPALLSYLKTKASTFSFFNKELLLALAFNLFFWVGTLYFWQPFDAFLDFSDQLKNSWEQKADSKAPYGHAELSSLEEFAMRTGTPLSQLVQTLTDAQLIAVDPSKRIIDIAQSNGYSPAQMFGLMAKQKPASSSLQEGGGYGRLSLEEASKRQGFSLPRALVFLREKGFDARETSTLKEISDALNTKPMMLLEQLKTLEKDSQ
;
A
#
# COMPACT_ATOMS: atom_id res chain seq x y z
N MET A 1 -11.51 -29.61 -38.43
CA MET A 1 -10.58 -30.23 -37.46
C MET A 1 -9.70 -29.12 -36.87
N ILE A 2 -9.64 -29.00 -35.53
CA ILE A 2 -8.89 -27.95 -34.84
C ILE A 2 -7.38 -28.24 -34.90
N ARG A 3 -6.56 -27.25 -35.26
CA ARG A 3 -5.09 -27.38 -35.27
C ARG A 3 -4.53 -26.95 -33.91
N LEU A 4 -4.19 -27.91 -33.05
CA LEU A 4 -3.79 -27.67 -31.66
C LEU A 4 -2.65 -26.65 -31.51
N ARG A 5 -1.58 -26.74 -32.33
CA ARG A 5 -0.47 -25.78 -32.30
C ARG A 5 -0.94 -24.33 -32.51
N ARG A 6 -1.84 -24.11 -33.46
CA ARG A 6 -2.37 -22.77 -33.79
C ARG A 6 -3.27 -22.26 -32.67
N LEU A 7 -4.13 -23.13 -32.14
CA LEU A 7 -5.01 -22.80 -31.02
C LEU A 7 -4.18 -22.31 -29.82
N ILE A 8 -3.18 -23.09 -29.39
CA ILE A 8 -2.33 -22.74 -28.25
C ILE A 8 -1.56 -21.44 -28.49
N SER A 9 -1.02 -21.22 -29.69
CA SER A 9 -0.38 -19.95 -30.04
C SER A 9 -1.33 -18.75 -29.92
N PHE A 10 -2.58 -18.87 -30.39
CA PHE A 10 -3.57 -17.81 -30.21
C PHE A 10 -3.97 -17.61 -28.75
N CYS A 11 -4.12 -18.68 -27.97
CA CYS A 11 -4.40 -18.59 -26.54
C CYS A 11 -3.29 -17.82 -25.81
N ILE A 12 -2.02 -18.12 -26.07
CA ILE A 12 -0.89 -17.39 -25.48
C ILE A 12 -0.90 -15.92 -25.90
N ALA A 13 -1.11 -15.65 -27.19
CA ALA A 13 -1.12 -14.28 -27.70
C ALA A 13 -2.22 -13.42 -27.05
N PHE A 14 -3.45 -13.95 -26.93
CA PHE A 14 -4.53 -13.23 -26.28
C PHE A 14 -4.32 -13.09 -24.77
N SER A 15 -3.81 -14.13 -24.09
CA SER A 15 -3.46 -14.05 -22.67
C SER A 15 -2.36 -13.03 -22.42
N PHE A 16 -1.35 -12.94 -23.29
CA PHE A 16 -0.31 -11.91 -23.20
C PHE A 16 -0.92 -10.51 -23.28
N LEU A 17 -1.78 -10.24 -24.25
CA LEU A 17 -2.45 -8.94 -24.38
C LEU A 17 -3.30 -8.62 -23.13
N ALA A 18 -4.06 -9.58 -22.63
CA ALA A 18 -4.86 -9.42 -21.41
C ALA A 18 -3.99 -9.15 -20.18
N MET A 19 -2.86 -9.86 -20.04
CA MET A 19 -1.90 -9.64 -18.95
C MET A 19 -1.20 -8.30 -19.05
N SER A 20 -0.78 -7.86 -20.24
CA SER A 20 -0.18 -6.53 -20.44
C SER A 20 -1.16 -5.42 -20.09
N TYR A 21 -2.41 -5.52 -20.58
CA TYR A 21 -3.46 -4.57 -20.26
C TYR A 21 -3.71 -4.49 -18.75
N THR A 22 -4.00 -5.63 -18.11
CA THR A 22 -4.26 -5.68 -16.66
C THR A 22 -3.04 -5.29 -15.84
N GLY A 23 -1.83 -5.64 -16.28
CA GLY A 23 -0.57 -5.27 -15.63
C GLY A 23 -0.31 -3.77 -15.65
N ILE A 24 -0.58 -3.08 -16.77
CA ILE A 24 -0.49 -1.61 -16.87
C ILE A 24 -1.49 -0.96 -15.91
N LEU A 25 -2.72 -1.46 -15.84
CA LEU A 25 -3.72 -0.88 -14.94
C LEU A 25 -3.39 -1.14 -13.48
N LEU A 26 -2.85 -2.32 -13.13
CA LEU A 26 -2.36 -2.62 -11.79
C LEU A 26 -1.10 -1.81 -11.42
N PHE A 27 -0.29 -1.41 -12.40
CA PHE A 27 0.84 -0.51 -12.19
C PHE A 27 0.39 0.89 -11.76
N ILE A 28 -0.70 1.39 -12.35
CA ILE A 28 -1.30 2.71 -12.04
C ILE A 28 -2.17 2.66 -10.79
N ALA A 29 -2.78 1.51 -10.51
CA ALA A 29 -3.74 1.33 -9.42
C ALA A 29 -3.12 1.69 -8.05
N PRO A 30 -3.88 2.37 -7.17
CA PRO A 30 -3.44 2.71 -5.84
C PRO A 30 -3.07 1.47 -5.00
N LYS A 31 -2.38 1.66 -3.87
CA LYS A 31 -2.17 0.57 -2.89
C LYS A 31 -3.51 -0.02 -2.44
N GLY A 32 -3.55 -1.31 -2.09
CA GLY A 32 -4.80 -2.03 -1.80
C GLY A 32 -5.70 -1.31 -0.80
N ARG A 33 -5.12 -0.86 0.33
CA ARG A 33 -5.83 -0.06 1.35
C ARG A 33 -6.54 1.15 0.75
N VAL A 34 -5.85 1.94 -0.06
CA VAL A 34 -6.38 3.16 -0.67
C VAL A 34 -7.44 2.83 -1.70
N ALA A 35 -7.21 1.78 -2.51
CA ALA A 35 -8.17 1.32 -3.51
C ALA A 35 -9.52 0.99 -2.88
N TYR A 36 -9.54 0.23 -1.78
CA TYR A 36 -10.77 -0.08 -1.06
C TYR A 36 -11.35 1.14 -0.37
N TRP A 37 -10.48 1.96 0.25
CA TRP A 37 -10.90 3.12 1.01
C TRP A 37 -11.59 4.19 0.16
N THR A 38 -11.08 4.45 -1.05
CA THR A 38 -11.64 5.45 -1.97
C THR A 38 -12.64 4.86 -2.95
N ASP A 39 -12.99 3.57 -2.82
CA ASP A 39 -13.81 2.83 -3.79
C ASP A 39 -13.29 3.00 -5.23
N TRP A 40 -11.99 2.76 -5.42
CA TRP A 40 -11.32 3.02 -6.70
C TRP A 40 -11.83 2.10 -7.79
N HIS A 41 -12.32 2.71 -8.86
CA HIS A 41 -12.73 2.05 -10.09
C HIS A 41 -12.06 2.72 -11.28
N LEU A 42 -11.63 1.90 -12.24
CA LEU A 42 -11.13 2.37 -13.53
C LEU A 42 -11.79 1.54 -14.62
N LEU A 43 -12.34 2.21 -15.65
CA LEU A 43 -13.04 1.56 -16.76
C LEU A 43 -14.10 0.53 -16.32
N GLY A 44 -14.77 0.79 -15.20
CA GLY A 44 -15.85 -0.05 -14.66
C GLY A 44 -15.40 -1.26 -13.85
N LEU A 45 -14.10 -1.42 -13.58
CA LEU A 45 -13.59 -2.49 -12.74
C LEU A 45 -12.86 -1.94 -11.50
N ASP A 46 -13.03 -2.64 -10.39
CA ASP A 46 -12.26 -2.39 -9.17
C ASP A 46 -10.86 -3.03 -9.24
N LYS A 47 -9.99 -2.67 -8.29
CA LYS A 47 -8.62 -3.20 -8.23
C LYS A 47 -8.58 -4.72 -8.06
N THR A 48 -9.49 -5.31 -7.29
CA THR A 48 -9.58 -6.75 -7.04
C THR A 48 -9.94 -7.50 -8.31
N GLN A 49 -10.90 -6.99 -9.07
CA GLN A 49 -11.30 -7.54 -10.36
C GLN A 49 -10.14 -7.51 -11.36
N TYR A 50 -9.39 -6.40 -11.44
CA TYR A 50 -8.17 -6.35 -12.25
C TYR A 50 -7.13 -7.38 -11.81
N THR A 51 -6.93 -7.54 -10.49
CA THR A 51 -6.02 -8.55 -9.93
C THR A 51 -6.46 -9.97 -10.30
N ASN A 52 -7.75 -10.27 -10.14
CA ASN A 52 -8.32 -11.59 -10.43
C ASN A 52 -8.21 -11.94 -11.92
N LEU A 53 -8.49 -10.98 -12.81
CA LEU A 53 -8.31 -11.14 -14.24
C LEU A 53 -6.84 -11.39 -14.57
N HIS A 54 -5.92 -10.60 -14.02
CA HIS A 54 -4.49 -10.75 -14.28
C HIS A 54 -3.98 -12.14 -13.88
N VAL A 55 -4.34 -12.62 -12.68
CA VAL A 55 -3.94 -13.95 -12.18
C VAL A 55 -4.53 -15.08 -13.02
N SER A 56 -5.81 -14.96 -13.40
CA SER A 56 -6.48 -15.97 -14.23
C SER A 56 -5.83 -16.10 -15.62
N PHE A 57 -5.53 -14.97 -16.26
CA PHE A 57 -4.80 -14.97 -17.54
C PHE A 57 -3.34 -15.40 -17.38
N MET A 58 -2.69 -15.13 -16.23
CA MET A 58 -1.35 -15.64 -15.92
C MET A 58 -1.32 -17.17 -15.89
N ILE A 59 -2.29 -17.82 -15.24
CA ILE A 59 -2.39 -19.28 -15.21
C ILE A 59 -2.59 -19.84 -16.62
N LEU A 60 -3.51 -19.25 -17.40
CA LEU A 60 -3.74 -19.65 -18.79
C LEU A 60 -2.49 -19.47 -19.66
N PHE A 61 -1.78 -18.35 -19.50
CA PHE A 61 -0.54 -18.06 -20.20
C PHE A 61 0.56 -19.07 -19.84
N LEU A 62 0.71 -19.42 -18.56
CA LEU A 62 1.71 -20.38 -18.08
C LEU A 62 1.46 -21.78 -18.64
N ILE A 63 0.23 -22.30 -18.48
CA ILE A 63 -0.16 -23.61 -19.01
C ILE A 63 -0.01 -23.62 -20.54
N GLY A 64 -0.51 -22.58 -21.20
CA GLY A 64 -0.37 -22.40 -22.64
C GLY A 64 1.09 -22.45 -23.07
N SER A 65 1.96 -21.71 -22.39
CA SER A 65 3.40 -21.62 -22.69
C SER A 65 4.11 -22.96 -22.52
N ILE A 66 3.81 -23.72 -21.46
CA ILE A 66 4.35 -25.08 -21.26
C ILE A 66 3.96 -25.99 -22.43
N VAL A 67 2.67 -26.00 -22.78
CA VAL A 67 2.16 -26.80 -23.92
C VAL A 67 2.79 -26.33 -25.23
N HIS A 68 2.96 -25.02 -25.42
CA HIS A 68 3.58 -24.45 -26.61
C HIS A 68 5.05 -24.84 -26.75
N ILE A 69 5.81 -24.81 -25.66
CA ILE A 69 7.20 -25.29 -25.63
C ILE A 69 7.24 -26.77 -25.99
N TYR A 70 6.41 -27.61 -25.34
CA TYR A 70 6.36 -29.05 -25.61
C TYR A 70 6.05 -29.36 -27.08
N LEU A 71 5.06 -28.69 -27.67
CA LEU A 71 4.69 -28.90 -29.07
C LEU A 71 5.79 -28.41 -30.04
N ASN A 72 6.59 -27.42 -29.66
CA ASN A 72 7.57 -26.77 -30.53
C ASN A 72 9.03 -27.04 -30.15
N VAL A 73 9.33 -28.08 -29.35
CA VAL A 73 10.69 -28.48 -28.98
C VAL A 73 11.64 -28.59 -30.19
N PRO A 74 11.27 -29.22 -31.33
CA PRO A 74 12.19 -29.31 -32.46
C PRO A 74 12.55 -27.95 -33.06
N ALA A 75 11.60 -27.02 -33.09
CA ALA A 75 11.83 -25.65 -33.54
C ALA A 75 12.73 -24.90 -32.55
N LEU A 76 12.49 -25.06 -31.25
CA LEU A 76 13.34 -24.46 -30.21
C LEU A 76 14.78 -24.96 -30.27
N LEU A 77 14.97 -26.27 -30.40
CA LEU A 77 16.29 -26.88 -30.55
C LEU A 77 17.00 -26.45 -31.83
N SER A 78 16.26 -26.07 -32.89
CA SER A 78 16.86 -25.56 -34.12
C SER A 78 17.61 -24.24 -33.92
N TYR A 79 17.16 -23.38 -32.99
CA TYR A 79 17.85 -22.13 -32.64
C TYR A 79 19.19 -22.37 -31.90
N LEU A 80 19.38 -23.56 -31.33
CA LEU A 80 20.62 -23.96 -30.64
C LEU A 80 21.61 -24.70 -31.55
N LYS A 81 21.21 -25.02 -32.78
CA LYS A 81 22.07 -25.68 -33.77
C LYS A 81 22.87 -24.63 -34.53
N THR A 82 24.16 -24.90 -34.73
CA THR A 82 25.02 -24.07 -35.57
C THR A 82 24.91 -24.47 -37.05
N LYS A 83 25.52 -23.70 -37.96
CA LYS A 83 25.61 -24.01 -39.40
C LYS A 83 26.24 -25.40 -39.69
N ALA A 84 27.02 -25.93 -38.74
CA ALA A 84 27.61 -27.27 -38.79
C ALA A 84 26.70 -28.38 -38.23
N SER A 85 25.44 -28.07 -37.90
CA SER A 85 24.47 -28.99 -37.27
C SER A 85 24.91 -29.60 -35.92
N THR A 86 25.97 -29.06 -35.31
CA THR A 86 26.40 -29.40 -33.95
C THR A 86 25.64 -28.53 -32.94
N PHE A 87 25.27 -29.15 -31.82
CA PHE A 87 24.63 -28.46 -30.69
C PHE A 87 25.67 -27.57 -30.00
N SER A 88 25.41 -26.26 -29.88
CA SER A 88 26.30 -25.33 -29.18
C SER A 88 25.57 -24.58 -28.09
N PHE A 89 25.92 -24.87 -26.83
CA PHE A 89 25.47 -24.11 -25.67
C PHE A 89 26.06 -22.69 -25.60
N PHE A 90 27.08 -22.38 -26.42
CA PHE A 90 27.77 -21.08 -26.46
C PHE A 90 27.41 -20.26 -27.71
N ASN A 91 26.19 -20.41 -28.21
CA ASN A 91 25.65 -19.53 -29.23
C ASN A 91 25.67 -18.07 -28.71
N LYS A 92 26.23 -17.12 -29.48
CA LYS A 92 26.41 -15.73 -29.06
C LYS A 92 25.06 -15.09 -28.73
N GLU A 93 24.04 -15.41 -29.50
CA GLU A 93 22.67 -14.93 -29.34
C GLU A 93 22.04 -15.45 -28.04
N LEU A 94 22.30 -16.71 -27.67
CA LEU A 94 21.85 -17.28 -26.40
C LEU A 94 22.56 -16.61 -25.21
N LEU A 95 23.88 -16.45 -25.30
CA LEU A 95 24.67 -15.78 -24.26
C LEU A 95 24.23 -14.32 -24.08
N LEU A 96 23.96 -13.62 -25.19
CA LEU A 96 23.48 -12.26 -25.17
C LEU A 96 22.07 -12.16 -24.56
N ALA A 97 21.16 -13.06 -24.93
CA ALA A 97 19.82 -13.12 -24.32
C ALA A 97 19.89 -13.41 -22.82
N LEU A 98 20.76 -14.32 -22.38
CA LEU A 98 21.00 -14.61 -20.97
C LEU A 98 21.58 -13.39 -20.24
N ALA A 99 22.58 -12.74 -20.82
CA ALA A 99 23.20 -11.54 -20.26
C ALA A 99 22.19 -10.39 -20.13
N PHE A 100 21.32 -10.17 -21.12
CA PHE A 100 20.25 -9.17 -21.03
C PHE A 100 19.26 -9.48 -19.91
N ASN A 101 18.80 -10.74 -19.77
CA ASN A 101 17.90 -11.11 -18.68
C ASN A 101 18.57 -10.97 -17.31
N LEU A 102 19.83 -11.37 -17.20
CA LEU A 102 20.60 -11.21 -15.96
C LEU A 102 20.84 -9.74 -15.64
N PHE A 103 21.09 -8.89 -16.64
CA PHE A 103 21.19 -7.44 -16.47
C PHE A 103 19.91 -6.83 -15.90
N PHE A 104 18.74 -7.21 -16.41
CA PHE A 104 17.45 -6.79 -15.84
C PHE A 104 17.28 -7.27 -14.40
N TRP A 105 17.66 -8.52 -14.13
CA TRP A 105 17.54 -9.11 -12.80
C TRP A 105 18.42 -8.40 -11.77
N VAL A 106 19.72 -8.26 -12.08
CA VAL A 106 20.69 -7.55 -11.24
C VAL A 106 20.32 -6.07 -11.11
N GLY A 107 20.03 -5.39 -12.22
CA GLY A 107 19.70 -3.97 -12.22
C GLY A 107 18.44 -3.65 -11.40
N THR A 108 17.44 -4.53 -11.40
CA THR A 108 16.24 -4.38 -10.57
C THR A 108 16.55 -4.62 -9.08
N LEU A 109 17.29 -5.69 -8.74
CA LEU A 109 17.59 -6.03 -7.34
C LEU A 109 18.54 -5.03 -6.66
N TYR A 110 19.46 -4.42 -7.42
CA TYR A 110 20.41 -3.42 -6.94
C TYR A 110 19.94 -1.98 -7.19
N PHE A 111 18.70 -1.77 -7.67
CA PHE A 111 18.14 -0.44 -7.92
C PHE A 111 19.05 0.44 -8.80
N TRP A 112 19.55 -0.12 -9.91
CA TRP A 112 20.35 0.63 -10.88
C TRP A 112 19.46 1.47 -11.80
N GLN A 113 20.00 2.57 -12.33
CA GLN A 113 19.33 3.31 -13.41
C GLN A 113 19.35 2.49 -14.72
N PRO A 114 18.25 2.44 -15.49
CA PRO A 114 16.98 3.16 -15.31
C PRO A 114 15.90 2.40 -14.51
N PHE A 115 16.20 1.23 -13.96
CA PHE A 115 15.22 0.37 -13.26
C PHE A 115 14.63 1.04 -12.02
N ASP A 116 15.49 1.69 -11.22
CA ASP A 116 15.08 2.43 -10.03
C ASP A 116 14.08 3.55 -10.35
N ALA A 117 14.36 4.34 -11.39
CA ALA A 117 13.45 5.40 -11.84
C ALA A 117 12.04 4.89 -12.20
N PHE A 118 11.95 3.71 -12.82
CA PHE A 118 10.65 3.11 -13.15
C PHE A 118 9.89 2.63 -11.91
N LEU A 119 10.59 2.07 -10.91
CA LEU A 119 10.00 1.63 -9.65
C LEU A 119 9.55 2.82 -8.80
N ASP A 120 10.40 3.85 -8.67
CA ASP A 120 10.08 5.10 -7.99
C ASP A 120 8.87 5.79 -8.61
N PHE A 121 8.78 5.80 -9.94
CA PHE A 121 7.61 6.34 -10.63
C PHE A 121 6.31 5.58 -10.26
N SER A 122 6.37 4.24 -10.18
CA SER A 122 5.25 3.42 -9.72
C SER A 122 4.81 3.81 -8.31
N ASP A 123 5.77 3.99 -7.40
CA ASP A 123 5.51 4.33 -6.01
C ASP A 123 4.99 5.75 -5.85
N GLN A 124 5.51 6.71 -6.61
CA GLN A 124 4.99 8.08 -6.66
C GLN A 124 3.54 8.12 -7.15
N LEU A 125 3.21 7.38 -8.21
CA LEU A 125 1.83 7.25 -8.68
C LEU A 125 0.93 6.68 -7.58
N LYS A 126 1.34 5.57 -6.94
CA LYS A 126 0.58 4.94 -5.85
C LYS A 126 0.39 5.87 -4.66
N ASN A 127 1.40 6.65 -4.29
CA ASN A 127 1.36 7.60 -3.18
C ASN A 127 0.53 8.85 -3.51
N SER A 128 0.45 9.26 -4.78
CA SER A 128 -0.39 10.39 -5.20
C SER A 128 -1.88 10.14 -4.89
N TRP A 129 -2.32 8.87 -4.95
CA TRP A 129 -3.67 8.48 -4.55
C TRP A 129 -3.89 8.58 -3.04
N GLU A 130 -2.87 8.30 -2.22
CA GLU A 130 -2.95 8.46 -0.75
C GLU A 130 -3.18 9.93 -0.36
N GLN A 131 -2.52 10.85 -1.05
CA GLN A 131 -2.66 12.29 -0.78
C GLN A 131 -4.03 12.85 -1.16
N LYS A 132 -4.71 12.21 -2.12
CA LYS A 132 -6.06 12.59 -2.57
C LYS A 132 -7.17 12.01 -1.69
N ALA A 133 -6.88 11.05 -0.82
CA ALA A 133 -7.89 10.49 0.07
C ALA A 133 -8.20 11.50 1.19
N ASP A 134 -9.42 12.06 1.16
CA ASP A 134 -9.88 13.14 2.06
C ASP A 134 -9.83 12.79 3.56
N SER A 135 -9.78 11.50 3.91
CA SER A 135 -9.77 11.02 5.29
C SER A 135 -8.85 9.80 5.42
N LYS A 136 -8.13 9.68 6.54
CA LYS A 136 -7.39 8.46 6.87
C LYS A 136 -8.33 7.48 7.57
N ALA A 137 -8.20 6.20 7.22
CA ALA A 137 -8.91 5.15 7.93
C ALA A 137 -8.51 5.13 9.41
N PRO A 138 -9.48 5.04 10.35
CA PRO A 138 -9.20 5.07 11.79
C PRO A 138 -8.41 3.85 12.25
N TYR A 139 -8.54 2.72 11.55
CA TYR A 139 -7.73 1.52 11.72
C TYR A 139 -7.69 0.71 10.42
N GLY A 140 -6.84 -0.32 10.37
CA GLY A 140 -6.70 -1.17 9.19
C GLY A 140 -8.00 -1.90 8.86
N HIS A 141 -8.40 -1.87 7.59
CA HIS A 141 -9.63 -2.50 7.09
C HIS A 141 -10.91 -2.05 7.79
N ALA A 142 -10.97 -0.80 8.26
CA ALA A 142 -12.17 -0.26 8.91
C ALA A 142 -13.43 -0.36 8.03
N GLU A 143 -13.28 -0.32 6.70
CA GLU A 143 -14.35 -0.51 5.74
C GLU A 143 -15.04 -1.89 5.85
N LEU A 144 -14.34 -2.91 6.35
CA LEU A 144 -14.85 -4.27 6.51
C LEU A 144 -15.53 -4.51 7.86
N SER A 145 -15.37 -3.62 8.84
CA SER A 145 -16.05 -3.71 10.13
C SER A 145 -17.54 -3.43 10.00
N SER A 146 -18.33 -4.09 10.84
CA SER A 146 -19.73 -3.70 11.04
C SER A 146 -19.82 -2.32 11.71
N LEU A 147 -20.97 -1.66 11.61
CA LEU A 147 -21.19 -0.39 12.28
C LEU A 147 -21.10 -0.54 13.82
N GLU A 148 -21.53 -1.68 14.37
CA GLU A 148 -21.36 -2.05 15.78
C GLU A 148 -19.89 -2.16 16.19
N GLU A 149 -19.09 -2.90 15.41
CA GLU A 149 -17.66 -3.07 15.69
C GLU A 149 -16.93 -1.73 15.59
N PHE A 150 -17.30 -0.91 14.62
CA PHE A 150 -16.76 0.42 14.45
C PHE A 150 -17.08 1.34 15.64
N ALA A 151 -18.33 1.33 16.12
CA ALA A 151 -18.76 2.05 17.31
C ALA A 151 -17.89 1.68 18.52
N MET A 152 -17.72 0.37 18.74
CA MET A 152 -16.89 -0.18 19.82
C MET A 152 -15.42 0.22 19.71
N ARG A 153 -14.81 0.09 18.52
CA ARG A 153 -13.38 0.38 18.30
C ARG A 153 -13.05 1.86 18.34
N THR A 154 -13.99 2.73 17.96
CA THR A 154 -13.79 4.18 17.99
C THR A 154 -14.28 4.85 19.27
N GLY A 155 -14.98 4.11 20.13
CA GLY A 155 -15.58 4.65 21.36
C GLY A 155 -16.76 5.59 21.08
N THR A 156 -17.35 5.53 19.88
CA THR A 156 -18.52 6.35 19.52
C THR A 156 -19.80 5.56 19.83
N PRO A 157 -20.78 6.11 20.55
CA PRO A 157 -22.05 5.42 20.80
C PRO A 157 -22.73 4.99 19.50
N LEU A 158 -23.13 3.72 19.41
CA LEU A 158 -23.79 3.17 18.22
C LEU A 158 -25.06 3.97 17.85
N SER A 159 -25.83 4.38 18.85
CA SER A 159 -27.02 5.21 18.64
C SER A 159 -26.71 6.55 17.97
N GLN A 160 -25.57 7.17 18.31
CA GLN A 160 -25.13 8.43 17.70
C GLN A 160 -24.73 8.23 16.24
N LEU A 161 -24.04 7.13 15.93
CA LEU A 161 -23.67 6.78 14.55
C LEU A 161 -24.90 6.49 13.69
N VAL A 162 -25.82 5.67 14.19
CA VAL A 162 -27.07 5.37 13.49
C VAL A 162 -27.88 6.65 13.24
N GLN A 163 -27.97 7.53 14.24
CA GLN A 163 -28.63 8.82 14.08
C GLN A 163 -27.94 9.67 13.01
N THR A 164 -26.61 9.80 13.04
CA THR A 164 -25.83 10.55 12.04
C THR A 164 -26.09 10.05 10.62
N LEU A 165 -26.12 8.73 10.43
CA LEU A 165 -26.35 8.12 9.13
C LEU A 165 -27.81 8.29 8.67
N THR A 166 -28.76 8.24 9.60
CA THR A 166 -30.19 8.46 9.33
C THR A 166 -30.47 9.93 8.98
N ASP A 167 -29.85 10.87 9.70
CA ASP A 167 -29.91 12.31 9.44
C ASP A 167 -29.31 12.67 8.07
N ALA A 168 -28.30 11.92 7.64
CA ALA A 168 -27.73 12.00 6.31
C ALA A 168 -28.60 11.36 5.21
N GLN A 169 -29.83 10.92 5.55
CA GLN A 169 -30.80 10.29 4.65
C GLN A 169 -30.29 9.02 3.97
N LEU A 170 -29.39 8.29 4.63
CA LEU A 170 -28.87 7.02 4.12
C LEU A 170 -29.89 5.89 4.32
N ILE A 171 -29.97 5.03 3.32
CA ILE A 171 -30.86 3.87 3.27
C ILE A 171 -30.12 2.65 3.83
N ALA A 172 -30.85 1.70 4.43
CA ALA A 172 -30.32 0.41 4.89
C ALA A 172 -29.21 0.50 5.98
N VAL A 173 -29.32 1.49 6.86
CA VAL A 173 -28.48 1.64 8.07
C VAL A 173 -28.81 0.51 9.05
N ASP A 174 -28.07 -0.59 8.94
CA ASP A 174 -28.17 -1.76 9.82
C ASP A 174 -26.86 -1.89 10.61
N PRO A 175 -26.91 -1.88 11.95
CA PRO A 175 -25.73 -2.00 12.80
C PRO A 175 -24.82 -3.21 12.51
N SER A 176 -25.40 -4.31 12.04
CA SER A 176 -24.68 -5.56 11.75
C SER A 176 -23.98 -5.56 10.38
N LYS A 177 -24.38 -4.68 9.47
CA LYS A 177 -23.79 -4.59 8.13
C LYS A 177 -22.44 -3.92 8.16
N ARG A 178 -21.58 -4.32 7.22
CA ARG A 178 -20.25 -3.71 7.07
C ARG A 178 -20.39 -2.30 6.52
N ILE A 179 -19.49 -1.42 6.94
CA ILE A 179 -19.50 -0.01 6.53
C ILE A 179 -19.40 0.11 5.00
N ILE A 180 -18.58 -0.72 4.35
CA ILE A 180 -18.48 -0.75 2.89
C ILE A 180 -19.80 -1.07 2.20
N ASP A 181 -20.61 -2.00 2.73
CA ASP A 181 -21.88 -2.39 2.11
C ASP A 181 -22.92 -1.28 2.25
N ILE A 182 -22.94 -0.59 3.40
CA ILE A 182 -23.78 0.59 3.64
C ILE A 182 -23.34 1.74 2.73
N ALA A 183 -22.04 1.96 2.56
CA ALA A 183 -21.50 3.01 1.70
C ALA A 183 -21.88 2.77 0.22
N GLN A 184 -21.63 1.57 -0.29
CA GLN A 184 -21.93 1.20 -1.68
C GLN A 184 -23.42 1.28 -2.00
N SER A 185 -24.30 0.82 -1.11
CA SER A 185 -25.76 0.90 -1.30
C SER A 185 -26.28 2.34 -1.37
N ASN A 186 -25.50 3.30 -0.89
CA ASN A 186 -25.82 4.73 -0.90
C ASN A 186 -24.95 5.56 -1.85
N GLY A 187 -24.11 4.93 -2.68
CA GLY A 187 -23.24 5.62 -3.64
C GLY A 187 -22.08 6.40 -3.01
N TYR A 188 -21.68 6.05 -1.79
CA TYR A 188 -20.54 6.63 -1.09
C TYR A 188 -19.34 5.68 -1.11
N SER A 189 -18.13 6.25 -1.16
CA SER A 189 -16.93 5.49 -0.81
C SER A 189 -16.82 5.33 0.72
N PRO A 190 -16.09 4.31 1.21
CA PRO A 190 -15.79 4.21 2.63
C PRO A 190 -15.25 5.53 3.20
N ALA A 191 -14.25 6.13 2.56
CA ALA A 191 -13.67 7.41 2.97
C ALA A 191 -14.71 8.52 3.24
N GLN A 192 -15.70 8.65 2.35
CA GLN A 192 -16.78 9.62 2.50
C GLN A 192 -17.73 9.24 3.63
N MET A 193 -18.06 7.95 3.76
CA MET A 193 -18.88 7.42 4.86
C MET A 193 -18.27 7.73 6.23
N PHE A 194 -16.96 7.51 6.38
CA PHE A 194 -16.25 7.88 7.60
C PHE A 194 -16.20 9.39 7.81
N GLY A 195 -16.05 10.17 6.74
CA GLY A 195 -16.13 11.63 6.80
C GLY A 195 -17.47 12.13 7.36
N LEU A 196 -18.59 11.47 7.01
CA LEU A 196 -19.91 11.78 7.57
C LEU A 196 -19.97 11.45 9.07
N MET A 197 -19.50 10.27 9.47
CA MET A 197 -19.49 9.83 10.87
C MET A 197 -18.55 10.69 11.74
N ALA A 198 -17.43 11.20 11.20
CA ALA A 198 -16.45 12.00 11.92
C ALA A 198 -16.84 13.48 12.09
N LYS A 199 -17.73 14.02 11.24
CA LYS A 199 -18.15 15.43 11.28
C LYS A 199 -18.97 15.81 12.52
N GLN A 200 -19.51 14.83 13.27
CA GLN A 200 -20.29 15.07 14.49
C GLN A 200 -19.49 14.87 15.80
N LYS A 201 -18.21 15.25 15.86
CA LYS A 201 -17.56 15.38 17.19
C LYS A 201 -18.30 16.48 17.98
N PRO A 202 -18.92 16.19 19.14
CA PRO A 202 -19.19 17.24 20.10
C PRO A 202 -17.84 17.85 20.50
N ALA A 203 -17.83 19.15 20.77
CA ALA A 203 -16.65 19.91 21.17
C ALA A 203 -16.12 19.46 22.55
N SER A 204 -15.49 18.28 22.64
CA SER A 204 -14.74 17.81 23.80
C SER A 204 -14.11 16.43 23.57
N SER A 205 -13.07 16.35 22.73
CA SER A 205 -12.01 15.33 22.90
C SER A 205 -10.81 15.68 22.05
N SER A 206 -9.96 16.52 22.64
CA SER A 206 -8.55 16.66 22.30
C SER A 206 -7.81 15.38 22.69
N LEU A 207 -7.88 14.36 21.84
CA LEU A 207 -6.91 13.27 21.84
C LEU A 207 -6.37 13.14 20.41
N GLN A 208 -5.32 13.92 20.15
CA GLN A 208 -4.42 13.69 19.03
C GLN A 208 -3.53 12.50 19.38
N GLU A 209 -3.96 11.31 19.02
CA GLU A 209 -3.13 10.11 18.87
C GLU A 209 -3.21 9.67 17.41
N GLY A 210 -2.17 9.25 16.69
CA GLY A 210 -0.76 9.08 16.97
C GLY A 210 -0.15 8.57 15.67
N GLY A 211 0.83 9.29 15.12
CA GLY A 211 1.45 8.92 13.84
C GLY A 211 2.25 10.06 13.24
N GLY A 212 3.45 10.32 13.77
CA GLY A 212 4.35 11.34 13.23
C GLY A 212 5.42 11.86 14.19
N TYR A 213 5.26 11.64 15.49
CA TYR A 213 6.15 12.23 16.50
C TYR A 213 7.62 11.80 16.37
N GLY A 214 7.91 10.59 15.90
CA GLY A 214 9.29 10.13 15.72
C GLY A 214 10.13 10.96 14.73
N ARG A 215 9.49 11.71 13.82
CA ARG A 215 10.20 12.57 12.85
C ARG A 215 10.45 13.99 13.36
N LEU A 216 9.85 14.38 14.48
CA LEU A 216 10.01 15.71 15.04
C LEU A 216 11.36 15.82 15.72
N SER A 217 12.04 16.96 15.53
CA SER A 217 13.20 17.30 16.34
C SER A 217 12.78 17.60 17.78
N LEU A 218 13.73 17.50 18.71
CA LEU A 218 13.50 17.83 20.12
C LEU A 218 13.04 19.29 20.30
N GLU A 219 13.59 20.21 19.51
CA GLU A 219 13.18 21.62 19.48
C GLU A 219 11.72 21.80 19.01
N GLU A 220 11.34 21.14 17.92
CA GLU A 220 9.96 21.18 17.40
C GLU A 220 8.98 20.54 18.38
N ALA A 221 9.38 19.45 19.02
CA ALA A 221 8.59 18.79 20.05
C ALA A 221 8.36 19.71 21.26
N SER A 222 9.41 20.40 21.73
CA SER A 222 9.34 21.38 22.82
C SER A 222 8.35 22.50 22.51
N LYS A 223 8.46 23.12 21.32
CA LYS A 223 7.55 24.18 20.88
C LYS A 223 6.08 23.72 20.76
N ARG A 224 5.85 22.51 20.26
CA ARG A 224 4.49 21.98 20.04
C ARG A 224 3.80 21.49 21.31
N GLN A 225 4.57 20.94 22.24
CA GLN A 225 4.04 20.23 23.41
C GLN A 225 4.25 21.01 24.71
N GLY A 226 4.95 22.14 24.64
CA GLY A 226 5.04 23.13 25.69
C GLY A 226 6.08 22.86 26.77
N PHE A 227 7.01 21.92 26.59
CA PHE A 227 8.01 21.58 27.63
C PHE A 227 9.35 22.31 27.43
N SER A 228 10.12 22.50 28.50
CA SER A 228 11.41 23.20 28.49
C SER A 228 12.53 22.43 27.77
N LEU A 229 13.01 22.95 26.63
CA LEU A 229 14.12 22.37 25.85
C LEU A 229 15.44 22.22 26.66
N PRO A 230 15.90 23.23 27.43
CA PRO A 230 17.11 23.07 28.24
C PRO A 230 17.00 21.95 29.28
N ARG A 231 15.84 21.80 29.93
CA ARG A 231 15.62 20.71 30.91
C ARG A 231 15.54 19.35 30.24
N ALA A 232 14.90 19.26 29.07
CA ALA A 232 14.87 18.04 28.28
C ALA A 232 16.28 17.57 27.91
N LEU A 233 17.17 18.48 27.48
CA LEU A 233 18.56 18.14 27.15
C LEU A 233 19.34 17.62 28.37
N VAL A 234 19.15 18.20 29.55
CA VAL A 234 19.76 17.72 30.80
C VAL A 234 19.25 16.32 31.16
N PHE A 235 17.93 16.13 31.16
CA PHE A 235 17.31 14.83 31.45
C PHE A 235 17.78 13.71 30.51
N LEU A 236 17.87 14.00 29.21
CA LEU A 236 18.33 13.04 28.22
C LEU A 236 19.81 12.67 28.42
N ARG A 237 20.64 13.65 28.78
CA ARG A 237 22.05 13.41 29.12
C ARG A 237 22.20 12.55 30.38
N GLU A 238 21.39 12.77 31.41
CA GLU A 238 21.35 11.92 32.61
C GLU A 238 20.90 10.48 32.30
N LYS A 239 20.02 10.31 31.31
CA LYS A 239 19.57 9.00 30.81
C LYS A 239 20.58 8.33 29.87
N GLY A 240 21.72 8.94 29.62
CA GLY A 240 22.82 8.35 28.85
C GLY A 240 22.80 8.66 27.36
N PHE A 241 22.05 9.67 26.91
CA PHE A 241 22.02 10.10 25.51
C PHE A 241 22.29 11.60 25.36
N ASP A 242 23.37 11.96 24.66
CA ASP A 242 23.73 13.35 24.39
C ASP A 242 22.94 13.90 23.19
N ALA A 243 21.67 14.24 23.45
CA ALA A 243 20.78 14.80 22.42
C ALA A 243 21.20 16.21 21.99
N ARG A 244 20.97 16.53 20.72
CA ARG A 244 21.01 17.91 20.19
C ARG A 244 19.59 18.40 19.95
N GLU A 245 19.42 19.71 19.80
CA GLU A 245 18.13 20.33 19.47
C GLU A 245 17.52 19.77 18.18
N THR A 246 18.37 19.39 17.22
CA THR A 246 18.02 18.77 15.94
C THR A 246 17.77 17.27 16.00
N SER A 247 18.12 16.59 17.12
CA SER A 247 17.94 15.14 17.25
C SER A 247 16.46 14.80 17.22
N THR A 248 16.11 13.76 16.46
CA THR A 248 14.70 13.36 16.33
C THR A 248 14.23 12.57 17.54
N LEU A 249 12.93 12.66 17.87
CA LEU A 249 12.37 11.86 18.96
C LEU A 249 12.53 10.35 18.73
N LYS A 250 12.64 9.90 17.47
CA LYS A 250 12.94 8.50 17.13
C LYS A 250 14.38 8.12 17.50
N GLU A 251 15.36 8.91 17.11
CA GLU A 251 16.77 8.65 17.46
C GLU A 251 16.96 8.57 18.97
N ILE A 252 16.35 9.51 19.70
CA ILE A 252 16.44 9.56 21.16
C ILE A 252 15.71 8.35 21.77
N SER A 253 14.52 8.02 21.27
CA SER A 253 13.74 6.89 21.81
C SER A 253 14.40 5.54 21.55
N ASP A 254 14.99 5.36 20.36
CA ASP A 254 15.69 4.15 19.98
C ASP A 254 16.95 3.95 20.86
N ALA A 255 17.68 5.03 21.15
CA ALA A 255 18.84 4.99 22.04
C ALA A 255 18.47 4.70 23.51
N LEU A 256 17.32 5.20 23.97
CA LEU A 256 16.82 5.00 25.33
C LEU A 256 15.90 3.76 25.45
N ASN A 257 15.80 2.95 24.40
CA ASN A 257 14.95 1.75 24.32
C ASN A 257 13.50 1.98 24.75
N THR A 258 12.93 3.11 24.35
CA THR A 258 11.56 3.55 24.64
C THR A 258 10.82 3.89 23.35
N LYS A 259 9.51 4.11 23.42
CA LYS A 259 8.72 4.57 22.26
C LYS A 259 8.71 6.11 22.20
N PRO A 260 8.72 6.74 21.01
CA PRO A 260 8.69 8.20 20.87
C PRO A 260 7.54 8.88 21.64
N MET A 261 6.37 8.23 21.73
CA MET A 261 5.23 8.73 22.51
C MET A 261 5.50 8.72 24.02
N MET A 262 6.05 7.62 24.54
CA MET A 262 6.38 7.52 25.97
C MET A 262 7.48 8.50 26.37
N LEU A 263 8.49 8.66 25.51
CA LEU A 263 9.54 9.66 25.69
C LEU A 263 8.93 11.07 25.75
N LEU A 264 8.02 11.38 24.83
CA LEU A 264 7.36 12.68 24.79
C LEU A 264 6.53 12.94 26.06
N GLU A 265 5.81 11.95 26.58
CA GLU A 265 5.09 12.08 27.85
C GLU A 265 6.03 12.33 29.02
N GLN A 266 7.15 11.60 29.10
CA GLN A 266 8.17 11.80 30.14
C GLN A 266 8.75 13.22 30.11
N LEU A 267 9.01 13.76 28.91
CA LEU A 267 9.51 15.12 28.76
C LEU A 267 8.47 16.18 29.17
N LYS A 268 7.17 15.90 28.97
CA LYS A 268 6.08 16.77 29.43
C LYS A 268 5.89 16.73 30.95
N THR A 269 6.14 15.59 31.59
CA THR A 269 6.02 15.48 33.06
C THR A 269 7.12 16.24 33.81
N LEU A 270 8.29 16.46 33.20
CA LEU A 270 9.39 17.25 33.78
C LEU A 270 8.99 18.70 34.14
N GLU A 271 7.90 19.21 33.56
CA GLU A 271 7.39 20.54 33.85
C GLU A 271 6.33 20.55 34.97
N LYS A 272 5.58 19.45 35.13
CA LYS A 272 4.54 19.34 36.16
C LYS A 272 5.11 19.20 37.57
N ASP A 273 6.30 18.64 37.73
CA ASP A 273 6.95 18.44 39.03
C ASP A 273 7.68 19.69 39.57
N SER A 274 7.49 20.86 38.93
CA SER A 274 8.09 22.15 39.32
C SER A 274 7.07 23.23 39.70
N GLN A 275 5.81 22.85 39.95
CA GLN A 275 4.79 23.72 40.54
C GLN A 275 4.45 23.28 41.96
#